data_AF-A0A6I2FR27-F1
#
_entry.id   AF-A0A6I2FR27-F1
#
_cell.length_a   1.000
_cell.length_b   1.000
_cell.length_c   1.000
_cell.angle_alpha   90.00
_cell.angle_beta   90.00
_cell.angle_gamma   90.00
#
_symmetry.space_group_name_H-M   'P 1'
#
loop_
_entity.id
_entity.type
_entity.pdbx_description
1 polymer ?
#
loop_
_entity_poly.entity_id
_entity_poly.type
_entity_poly.pdbx_seq_one_letter_code
_entity_poly.pdbx_strand_id
1 'polypeptide(L)'
;MEALFVLFIIAFAAVLILGLFLSAGARKQIDTYAKVPYEHVTDVVHDHFGSVWWRAVDGPGDMNFRARGFGLSSIGSAKPVLSVKVTALDNGNVSVAAWMSSWSQRMGIVGCCDRVYFKRRTLIQKIEAL
;
A
#
# COMPACT_ATOMS: atom_id res chain seq x y z
N MET A 1 3.41 -14.82 37.49
CA MET A 1 3.90 -15.48 36.25
C MET A 1 2.76 -15.85 35.32
N GLU A 2 1.69 -16.48 35.80
CA GLU A 2 0.53 -16.87 34.98
C GLU A 2 -0.19 -15.70 34.30
N ALA A 3 -0.49 -14.61 35.03
CA ALA A 3 -1.14 -13.43 34.45
C ALA A 3 -0.28 -12.76 33.35
N LEU A 4 1.04 -12.72 33.52
CA LEU A 4 1.97 -12.19 32.52
C LEU A 4 1.99 -13.06 31.26
N PHE A 5 1.95 -14.39 31.43
CA PHE A 5 1.88 -15.33 30.32
C PHE A 5 0.56 -15.19 29.54
N VAL A 6 -0.57 -15.05 30.24
CA VAL A 6 -1.88 -14.80 29.62
C VAL A 6 -1.88 -13.48 28.85
N LEU A 7 -1.36 -12.40 29.44
CA LEU A 7 -1.24 -11.09 28.77
C LEU A 7 -0.36 -11.19 27.52
N PHE A 8 0.73 -11.94 27.57
CA PHE A 8 1.61 -12.16 26.43
C PHE A 8 0.89 -12.89 25.28
N ILE A 9 0.12 -13.93 25.58
CA ILE A 9 -0.68 -14.65 24.58
C ILE A 9 -1.71 -13.73 23.94
N ILE A 10 -2.44 -12.94 24.74
CA ILE A 10 -3.44 -11.98 24.25
C ILE A 10 -2.77 -10.95 23.33
N ALA A 11 -1.63 -10.39 23.73
CA ALA A 11 -0.88 -9.43 22.92
C ALA A 11 -0.41 -10.06 21.60
N PHE A 12 0.10 -11.28 21.64
CA PHE A 12 0.53 -12.01 20.45
C PHE A 12 -0.66 -12.26 19.49
N ALA A 13 -1.79 -12.72 20.00
CA ALA A 13 -3.00 -12.93 19.22
C ALA A 13 -3.51 -11.62 18.59
N ALA A 14 -3.49 -10.52 19.34
CA ALA A 14 -3.89 -9.20 18.84
C ALA A 14 -3.01 -8.74 17.66
N VAL A 15 -1.69 -8.93 17.74
CA VAL A 15 -0.76 -8.59 16.65
C VAL A 15 -1.03 -9.44 15.40
N LEU A 16 -1.34 -10.74 15.55
CA LEU A 16 -1.69 -11.60 14.43
C LEU A 16 -2.99 -11.15 13.76
N ILE A 17 -4.04 -10.86 14.53
CA ILE A 17 -5.32 -10.38 14.02
C ILE A 17 -5.14 -9.06 13.27
N LEU A 18 -4.39 -8.12 13.84
CA LEU A 18 -4.09 -6.85 13.19
C LEU A 18 -3.30 -7.05 11.89
N GLY A 19 -2.30 -7.94 11.89
CA GLY A 19 -1.53 -8.28 10.69
C GLY A 19 -2.39 -8.86 9.57
N LEU A 20 -3.34 -9.75 9.90
CA LEU A 20 -4.30 -10.31 8.96
C LEU A 20 -5.25 -9.23 8.42
N PHE A 21 -5.76 -8.36 9.28
CA PHE A 21 -6.63 -7.25 8.88
C PHE A 21 -5.93 -6.29 7.93
N LEU A 22 -4.71 -5.85 8.27
CA LEU A 22 -3.90 -4.98 7.41
C LEU A 22 -3.51 -5.68 6.10
N SER A 23 -3.22 -6.99 6.13
CA SER A 23 -2.95 -7.81 4.94
C SER A 23 -4.16 -7.87 4.00
N ALA A 24 -5.37 -8.08 4.54
CA ALA A 24 -6.60 -8.05 3.76
C ALA A 24 -6.87 -6.64 3.20
N GLY A 25 -6.69 -5.60 4.01
CA GLY A 25 -6.82 -4.20 3.58
C GLY A 25 -5.82 -3.87 2.47
N ALA A 26 -4.55 -4.22 2.62
CA ALA A 26 -3.48 -3.92 1.67
C ALA A 26 -3.70 -4.57 0.29
N ARG A 27 -4.41 -5.69 0.21
CA ARG A 27 -4.73 -6.36 -1.06
C ARG A 27 -5.90 -5.74 -1.83
N LYS A 28 -6.70 -4.86 -1.22
CA LYS A 28 -7.79 -4.19 -1.93
C LYS A 28 -7.26 -3.24 -3.00
N GLN A 29 -7.94 -3.17 -4.14
CA GLN A 29 -7.80 -2.05 -5.06
C GLN A 29 -8.68 -0.90 -4.56
N ILE A 30 -8.18 0.33 -4.68
CA ILE A 30 -8.99 1.53 -4.43
C ILE A 30 -8.91 2.37 -5.69
N ASP A 31 -10.08 2.71 -6.22
CA ASP A 31 -10.26 3.60 -7.35
C ASP A 31 -10.80 4.92 -6.84
N THR A 32 -10.25 6.02 -7.33
CA THR A 32 -10.69 7.38 -6.99
C THR A 32 -10.64 8.28 -8.22
N TYR A 33 -11.20 9.47 -8.11
CA TYR A 33 -11.31 10.42 -9.22
C TYR A 33 -10.82 11.79 -8.77
N ALA A 34 -10.13 12.49 -9.64
CA ALA A 34 -9.66 13.86 -9.40
C ALA A 34 -10.06 14.78 -10.57
N LYS A 35 -10.41 16.03 -10.23
CA LYS A 35 -10.84 17.04 -11.20
C LYS A 35 -9.68 17.93 -11.63
N VAL A 36 -8.57 17.31 -11.99
CA VAL A 36 -7.33 17.98 -12.39
C VAL A 36 -6.70 17.27 -13.58
N PRO A 37 -5.81 17.93 -14.35
CA PRO A 37 -5.14 17.31 -15.48
C PRO A 37 -4.30 16.08 -15.10
N TYR A 38 -4.15 15.16 -16.05
CA TYR A 38 -3.36 13.92 -15.91
C TYR A 38 -1.96 14.17 -15.34
N GLU A 39 -1.26 15.16 -15.89
CA GLU A 39 0.12 15.49 -15.51
C GLU A 39 0.24 15.87 -14.02
N HIS A 40 -0.73 16.62 -13.50
CA HIS A 40 -0.74 17.02 -12.09
C HIS A 40 -0.92 15.82 -11.16
N VAL A 41 -1.77 14.85 -11.55
CA VAL A 41 -1.95 13.61 -10.78
C VAL A 41 -0.69 12.77 -10.80
N THR A 42 -0.02 12.64 -11.95
CA THR A 42 1.23 11.86 -12.05
C THR A 42 2.34 12.46 -11.20
N ASP A 43 2.47 13.80 -11.18
CA ASP A 43 3.46 14.48 -10.33
C ASP A 43 3.19 14.22 -8.85
N VAL A 44 1.93 14.35 -8.42
CA VAL A 44 1.54 14.06 -7.02
C VAL A 44 1.85 12.60 -6.65
N VAL A 45 1.64 11.64 -7.54
CA VAL A 45 1.99 10.24 -7.31
C VAL A 45 3.51 10.08 -7.20
N HIS A 46 4.29 10.65 -8.12
CA HIS A 46 5.76 10.59 -8.08
C HIS A 46 6.31 11.18 -6.78
N ASP A 47 5.88 12.37 -6.39
CA ASP A 47 6.28 13.01 -5.14
C ASP A 47 5.86 12.20 -3.92
N HIS A 48 4.66 11.60 -3.97
CA HIS A 48 4.18 10.74 -2.89
C HIS A 48 5.11 9.54 -2.68
N PHE A 49 5.61 8.92 -3.75
CA PHE A 49 6.48 7.74 -3.67
C PHE A 49 7.98 8.04 -3.70
N GLY A 50 8.40 9.29 -3.90
CA GLY A 50 9.80 9.74 -3.91
C GLY A 50 10.58 9.57 -2.59
N SER A 51 9.95 9.03 -1.55
CA SER A 51 10.59 8.77 -0.26
C SER A 51 11.57 7.58 -0.27
N VAL A 52 12.55 7.59 0.63
CA VAL A 52 13.60 6.54 0.80
C VAL A 52 13.04 5.13 0.99
N TRP A 53 11.80 4.99 1.46
CA TRP A 53 11.15 3.71 1.77
C TRP A 53 10.50 3.01 0.58
N TRP A 54 10.56 3.61 -0.60
CA TRP A 54 9.98 3.10 -1.83
C TRP A 54 10.98 3.23 -2.98
N ARG A 55 10.86 2.36 -3.98
CA ARG A 55 11.69 2.38 -5.18
C ARG A 55 10.82 2.16 -6.40
N ALA A 56 10.98 2.99 -7.42
CA ALA A 56 10.38 2.75 -8.72
C ALA A 56 10.91 1.43 -9.33
N VAL A 57 9.99 0.63 -9.86
CA VAL A 57 10.26 -0.66 -10.50
C VAL A 57 9.34 -0.80 -11.71
N ASP A 58 9.63 -1.73 -12.60
CA ASP A 58 8.71 -2.10 -13.66
C ASP A 58 7.51 -2.88 -13.10
N GLY A 59 6.35 -2.74 -13.73
CA GLY A 59 5.12 -3.42 -13.30
C GLY A 59 3.90 -3.08 -14.16
N PRO A 60 2.71 -3.55 -13.76
CA PRO A 60 1.51 -3.51 -14.61
C PRO A 60 0.73 -2.18 -14.58
N GLY A 61 1.01 -1.29 -13.62
CA GLY A 61 0.47 0.07 -13.63
C GLY A 61 1.37 1.03 -14.42
N ASP A 62 0.89 2.25 -14.63
CA ASP A 62 1.70 3.32 -15.26
C ASP A 62 2.88 3.69 -14.36
N MET A 63 2.68 3.62 -13.04
CA MET A 63 3.71 3.82 -12.03
C MET A 63 3.71 2.67 -11.02
N ASN A 64 4.88 2.10 -10.73
CA ASN A 64 4.99 0.95 -9.84
C ASN A 64 6.11 1.16 -8.82
N PHE A 65 5.80 0.92 -7.55
CA PHE A 65 6.71 1.21 -6.44
C PHE A 65 6.84 0.00 -5.52
N ARG A 66 8.07 -0.49 -5.37
CA ARG A 66 8.41 -1.56 -4.43
C ARG A 66 8.77 -0.98 -3.07
N ALA A 67 8.17 -1.51 -2.00
CA ALA A 67 8.54 -1.15 -0.64
C ALA A 67 9.99 -1.60 -0.32
N ARG A 68 10.70 -0.82 0.50
CA ARG A 68 12.08 -1.10 0.94
C ARG A 68 12.16 -1.35 2.45
N GLY A 69 13.32 -1.82 2.94
CA GLY A 69 13.60 -1.89 4.37
C GLY A 69 12.82 -2.97 5.14
N PHE A 70 12.82 -2.83 6.46
CA PHE A 70 12.18 -3.76 7.40
C PHE A 70 10.73 -3.35 7.67
N GLY A 71 9.89 -4.34 7.93
CA GLY A 71 8.45 -4.22 8.18
C GLY A 71 7.87 -5.57 8.61
N LEU A 72 6.60 -5.57 9.02
CA LEU A 72 5.90 -6.76 9.53
C LEU A 72 6.00 -7.91 8.51
N SER A 73 6.37 -9.12 8.96
CA SER A 73 6.45 -10.33 8.11
C SER A 73 7.35 -10.18 6.86
N SER A 74 8.37 -9.30 6.89
CA SER A 74 9.10 -8.93 5.67
C SER A 74 10.52 -9.51 5.56
N ILE A 75 11.02 -10.20 6.59
CA ILE A 75 12.36 -10.82 6.59
C ILE A 75 12.33 -12.09 5.73
N GLY A 76 13.22 -12.17 4.74
CA GLY A 76 13.32 -13.33 3.83
C GLY A 76 12.18 -13.43 2.80
N SER A 77 11.40 -12.37 2.61
CA SER A 77 10.22 -12.36 1.73
C SER A 77 10.30 -11.23 0.70
N ALA A 78 9.80 -11.48 -0.51
CA ALA A 78 9.74 -10.47 -1.56
C ALA A 78 8.85 -9.30 -1.11
N LYS A 79 9.38 -8.09 -1.21
CA LYS A 79 8.67 -6.87 -0.78
C LYS A 79 7.52 -6.55 -1.74
N PRO A 80 6.40 -6.04 -1.23
CA PRO A 80 5.24 -5.76 -2.05
C PRO A 80 5.52 -4.62 -3.03
N VAL A 81 4.84 -4.68 -4.18
CA VAL A 81 4.80 -3.65 -5.21
C VAL A 81 3.39 -3.05 -5.22
N LEU A 82 3.32 -1.73 -5.06
CA LEU A 82 2.09 -0.95 -5.23
C LEU A 82 2.12 -0.34 -6.62
N SER A 83 1.09 -0.62 -7.40
CA SER A 83 0.88 -0.12 -8.76
C SER A 83 -0.19 0.95 -8.74
N VAL A 84 0.04 2.01 -9.50
CA VAL A 84 -0.88 3.11 -9.73
C VAL A 84 -1.11 3.20 -11.23
N LYS A 85 -2.38 3.20 -11.63
CA LYS A 85 -2.81 3.48 -13.00
C LYS A 85 -3.61 4.75 -12.99
N VAL A 86 -3.28 5.65 -13.91
CA VAL A 86 -3.90 6.94 -14.09
C VAL A 86 -4.56 6.91 -15.47
N THR A 87 -5.85 7.18 -15.55
CA THR A 87 -6.61 7.10 -16.80
C THR A 87 -7.34 8.41 -17.01
N ALA A 88 -6.98 9.12 -18.08
CA ALA A 88 -7.71 10.31 -18.50
C ALA A 88 -9.12 9.94 -18.96
N LEU A 89 -10.11 10.73 -18.55
CA LEU A 89 -11.51 10.58 -18.93
C LEU A 89 -11.89 11.67 -19.95
N ASP A 90 -12.91 11.39 -20.77
CA ASP A 90 -13.35 12.27 -21.87
C ASP A 90 -13.82 13.66 -21.39
N ASN A 91 -14.14 13.81 -20.10
CA ASN A 91 -14.58 15.06 -19.49
C ASN A 91 -13.43 15.92 -18.93
N GLY A 92 -12.17 15.56 -19.20
CA GLY A 92 -10.99 16.25 -18.68
C GLY A 92 -10.62 15.91 -17.24
N ASN A 93 -11.39 15.03 -16.58
CA ASN A 93 -11.04 14.49 -15.25
C ASN A 93 -10.16 13.25 -15.40
N VAL A 94 -9.67 12.77 -14.27
CA VAL A 94 -8.76 11.62 -14.21
C VAL A 94 -9.28 10.59 -13.21
N SER A 95 -9.24 9.33 -13.60
CA SER A 95 -9.44 8.18 -12.71
C SER A 95 -8.08 7.65 -12.26
N VAL A 96 -7.95 7.32 -10.99
CA VAL A 96 -6.74 6.73 -10.42
C VAL A 96 -7.09 5.43 -9.72
N ALA A 97 -6.50 4.34 -10.18
CA ALA A 97 -6.57 3.02 -9.56
C ALA A 97 -5.25 2.72 -8.85
N ALA A 98 -5.30 2.41 -7.56
CA ALA A 98 -4.14 2.02 -6.77
C ALA A 98 -4.34 0.64 -6.13
N TRP A 99 -3.47 -0.31 -6.45
CA TRP A 99 -3.53 -1.68 -5.93
C TRP A 99 -2.14 -2.23 -5.65
N MET A 100 -2.07 -3.32 -4.88
CA MET A 100 -0.84 -4.07 -4.70
C MET A 100 -0.76 -5.11 -5.82
N SER A 101 0.21 -4.99 -6.72
CA SER A 101 0.32 -5.83 -7.92
C SER A 101 1.17 -7.09 -7.72
N SER A 102 2.11 -7.05 -6.79
CA SER A 102 2.96 -8.18 -6.43
C SER A 102 3.23 -8.18 -4.95
N TRP A 103 3.19 -9.35 -4.31
CA TRP A 103 3.47 -9.50 -2.90
C TRP A 103 3.85 -10.94 -2.56
N SER A 104 4.44 -11.11 -1.39
CA SER A 104 4.60 -12.42 -0.77
C SER A 104 3.97 -12.41 0.62
N GLN A 105 3.52 -13.58 1.07
CA GLN A 105 2.87 -13.74 2.36
C GLN A 105 3.46 -14.93 3.12
N ARG A 106 3.47 -14.82 4.45
CA ARG A 106 3.82 -15.91 5.37
C ARG A 106 2.72 -16.01 6.42
N MET A 107 2.21 -17.22 6.64
CA MET A 107 1.06 -17.47 7.54
C MET A 107 -0.16 -16.58 7.21
N GLY A 108 -0.41 -16.31 5.92
CA GLY A 108 -1.52 -15.44 5.47
C GLY A 108 -1.30 -13.92 5.64
N ILE A 109 -0.16 -13.51 6.20
CA ILE A 109 0.18 -12.09 6.41
C ILE A 109 1.16 -11.64 5.33
N VAL A 110 0.76 -10.63 4.56
CA VAL A 110 1.61 -9.99 3.55
C VAL A 110 2.76 -9.22 4.22
N GLY A 111 3.97 -9.37 3.69
CA GLY A 111 5.12 -8.60 4.16
C GLY A 111 4.94 -7.10 3.94
N CYS A 112 5.24 -6.27 4.94
CA CYS A 112 5.06 -4.82 4.92
C CYS A 112 3.62 -4.36 4.60
N CYS A 113 2.60 -5.16 4.96
CA CYS A 113 1.20 -4.85 4.66
C CYS A 113 0.72 -3.52 5.28
N ASP A 114 1.21 -3.19 6.47
CA ASP A 114 1.00 -1.92 7.16
C ASP A 114 1.41 -0.74 6.28
N ARG A 115 2.63 -0.81 5.72
CA ARG A 115 3.17 0.27 4.90
C ARG A 115 2.39 0.42 3.60
N VAL A 116 2.05 -0.68 2.93
CA VAL A 116 1.22 -0.64 1.71
C VAL A 116 -0.15 -0.03 2.02
N TYR A 117 -0.80 -0.49 3.09
CA TYR A 117 -2.12 -0.04 3.50
C TYR A 117 -2.13 1.47 3.74
N PHE A 118 -1.24 1.97 4.60
CA PHE A 118 -1.19 3.39 4.93
C PHE A 118 -0.74 4.24 3.75
N LYS A 119 0.28 3.81 3.00
CA LYS A 119 0.78 4.58 1.85
C LYS A 119 -0.30 4.77 0.80
N ARG A 120 -0.99 3.69 0.40
CA ARG A 120 -2.13 3.79 -0.52
C ARG A 120 -3.22 4.69 0.04
N ARG A 121 -3.63 4.49 1.30
CA ARG A 121 -4.69 5.31 1.90
C ARG A 121 -4.35 6.80 1.86
N THR A 122 -3.13 7.17 2.22
CA THR A 122 -2.68 8.57 2.18
C THR A 122 -2.54 9.12 0.77
N LEU A 123 -2.20 8.28 -0.23
CA LEU A 123 -2.22 8.68 -1.63
C LEU A 123 -3.64 9.02 -2.08
N ILE A 124 -4.59 8.13 -1.82
CA ILE A 124 -6.00 8.32 -2.20
C ILE A 124 -6.55 9.60 -1.57
N GLN A 125 -6.29 9.83 -0.27
CA GLN A 125 -6.69 11.06 0.41
C GLN A 125 -6.08 12.32 -0.21
N LYS A 126 -4.82 12.25 -0.70
CA LYS A 126 -4.19 13.38 -1.39
C LYS A 126 -4.85 13.65 -2.74
N ILE A 127 -5.19 12.60 -3.49
CA ILE A 127 -5.82 12.71 -4.82
C ILE A 127 -7.26 13.25 -4.70
N GLU A 128 -8.01 12.78 -3.71
CA GLU A 128 -9.38 13.25 -3.44
C GLU A 128 -9.46 14.72 -3.01
N ALA A 129 -8.33 15.28 -2.56
CA ALA A 129 -8.23 16.68 -2.15
C ALA A 129 -7.79 17.62 -3.29
N LEU A 130 -7.55 17.09 -4.51
CA LEU A 130 -7.23 17.86 -5.72
C LEU A 130 -8.51 18.29 -6.46
#